data_AF-A0A9E5QVV0-F1
#
_entry.id   AF-A0A9E5QVV0-F1
#
_cell.length_a   1.000
_cell.length_b   1.000
_cell.length_c   1.000
_cell.angle_alpha   90.00
_cell.angle_beta   90.00
_cell.angle_gamma   90.00
#
_symmetry.space_group_name_H-M   'P 1'
#
loop_
_entity.id
_entity.type
_entity.pdbx_description
1 polymer ?
#
loop_
_entity_poly.entity_id
_entity_poly.type
_entity_poly.pdbx_seq_one_letter_code
_entity_poly.pdbx_strand_id
1 'polypeptide(L)'
;MVAIGGRFPTQRCFLSPAFSSSPHLEYFDFYYQDEQGKWQVQKSGYAVPWEQRPVQYITPAFLLPHRKAGLYYLRMNNKSISFSLIITTGRGFVWHNLNRFLFFGFVSGLFLFVIVNNLYFAYALPSRTHLIYSFLAVSYWLFAASYEGYWFLVVRHWDWYARHYSDIGYAVISGLMIVMMPIYAVSFFKPPKNSVWHRLRYFFLLFFHH
;
A
#
# COMPACT_ATOMS: atom_id res chain seq x y z
N MET A 1 4.10 -13.10 11.66
CA MET A 1 4.50 -14.08 10.61
C MET A 1 3.29 -14.34 9.73
N VAL A 2 3.22 -13.72 8.56
CA VAL A 2 2.23 -14.09 7.55
C VAL A 2 2.69 -15.41 6.94
N ALA A 3 1.93 -16.48 7.12
CA ALA A 3 2.25 -17.79 6.57
C ALA A 3 2.25 -17.71 5.04
N ILE A 4 3.43 -17.65 4.44
CA ILE A 4 3.64 -17.97 3.02
C ILE A 4 3.58 -19.51 2.91
N GLY A 5 2.40 -20.06 3.19
CA GLY A 5 2.15 -21.51 3.33
C GLY A 5 1.64 -22.18 2.04
N GLY A 6 1.62 -21.47 0.91
CA GLY A 6 1.32 -22.06 -0.38
C GLY A 6 2.61 -22.47 -1.08
N ARG A 7 2.79 -23.78 -1.35
CA ARG A 7 3.83 -24.26 -2.26
C ARG A 7 3.60 -23.62 -3.64
N PHE A 8 4.31 -22.53 -3.95
CA PHE A 8 4.28 -21.96 -5.30
C PHE A 8 4.88 -22.98 -6.27
N PRO A 9 4.15 -23.42 -7.30
CA PRO A 9 4.69 -24.37 -8.27
C PRO A 9 5.85 -23.70 -9.02
N THR A 10 7.06 -24.25 -8.90
CA THR A 10 8.29 -23.72 -9.50
C THR A 10 8.24 -23.62 -11.02
N GLN A 11 7.31 -24.33 -11.67
CA GLN A 11 7.14 -24.33 -13.12
C GLN A 11 6.07 -23.36 -13.64
N ARG A 12 5.26 -22.71 -12.79
CA ARG A 12 4.21 -21.82 -13.29
C ARG A 12 4.71 -20.39 -13.53
N CYS A 13 4.24 -19.78 -14.60
CA CYS A 13 4.45 -18.36 -14.88
C CYS A 13 3.32 -17.54 -14.24
N PHE A 14 3.69 -16.37 -13.73
CA PHE A 14 2.79 -15.42 -13.10
C PHE A 14 2.71 -14.17 -13.96
N LEU A 15 1.50 -13.69 -14.19
CA LEU A 15 1.25 -12.36 -14.75
C LEU A 15 0.91 -11.42 -13.60
N SER A 16 1.70 -10.36 -13.43
CA SER A 16 1.45 -9.34 -12.41
C SER A 16 1.85 -7.96 -12.93
N PRO A 17 1.39 -6.87 -12.31
CA PRO A 17 1.96 -5.55 -12.53
C PRO A 17 3.48 -5.56 -12.21
N ALA A 18 4.27 -4.87 -13.02
CA ALA A 18 5.74 -4.83 -12.94
C ALA A 18 6.26 -3.94 -11.80
N PHE A 19 5.53 -2.87 -11.48
CA PHE A 19 5.90 -1.92 -10.44
C PHE A 19 4.71 -1.66 -9.53
N SER A 20 4.98 -1.73 -8.22
CA SER A 20 4.15 -1.33 -7.10
C SER A 20 2.71 -1.88 -7.09
N SER A 21 2.24 -2.18 -5.89
CA SER A 21 0.82 -2.26 -5.61
C SER A 21 0.21 -0.90 -5.91
N SER A 22 -0.24 -0.62 -7.15
CA SER A 22 -1.04 0.58 -7.40
C SER A 22 -2.23 0.53 -6.44
N PRO A 23 -2.29 1.37 -5.39
CA PRO A 23 -3.33 1.27 -4.37
C PRO A 23 -4.72 1.59 -4.94
N HIS A 24 -4.79 1.95 -6.22
CA HIS A 24 -5.98 2.34 -6.96
C HIS A 24 -6.44 1.29 -7.98
N LEU A 25 -5.92 0.06 -7.94
CA LEU A 25 -6.34 -1.03 -8.82
C LEU A 25 -7.57 -1.75 -8.23
N GLU A 26 -8.75 -1.21 -8.50
CA GLU A 26 -10.03 -1.71 -7.96
C GLU A 26 -10.36 -3.12 -8.47
N TYR A 27 -10.34 -3.30 -9.80
CA TYR A 27 -10.51 -4.59 -10.45
C TYR A 27 -9.41 -4.86 -11.48
N PHE A 28 -9.01 -6.13 -11.53
CA PHE A 28 -8.02 -6.68 -12.44
C PHE A 28 -8.53 -8.07 -12.83
N ASP A 29 -9.08 -8.18 -14.03
CA ASP A 29 -9.66 -9.42 -14.55
C ASP A 29 -8.81 -9.93 -15.70
N PHE A 30 -8.43 -11.21 -15.62
CA PHE A 30 -7.64 -11.90 -16.63
C PHE A 30 -8.49 -12.96 -17.32
N TYR A 31 -8.64 -12.83 -18.63
CA TYR A 31 -9.41 -13.73 -19.46
C TYR A 31 -8.47 -14.56 -20.33
N TYR A 32 -8.71 -15.88 -20.36
CA TYR A 32 -7.94 -16.83 -21.15
C TYR A 32 -8.85 -17.94 -21.68
N GLN A 33 -8.44 -18.61 -22.75
CA GLN A 33 -9.12 -19.80 -23.23
C GLN A 33 -8.50 -21.06 -22.62
N ASP A 34 -9.33 -22.02 -22.23
CA ASP A 34 -8.91 -23.35 -21.79
C ASP A 34 -8.64 -24.32 -22.95
N GLU A 35 -8.28 -25.56 -22.61
CA GLU A 35 -8.03 -26.67 -23.55
C GLU A 35 -9.17 -26.95 -24.52
N GLN A 36 -10.41 -26.65 -24.14
CA GLN A 36 -11.59 -26.84 -24.96
C GLN A 36 -12.00 -25.56 -25.71
N GLY A 37 -11.20 -24.50 -25.64
CA GLY A 37 -11.49 -23.20 -26.27
C GLY A 37 -12.55 -22.37 -25.54
N LYS A 38 -12.97 -22.77 -24.33
CA LYS A 38 -13.92 -21.98 -23.54
C LYS A 38 -13.19 -20.85 -22.83
N TRP A 39 -13.84 -19.69 -22.79
CA TRP A 39 -13.34 -18.52 -22.07
C TRP A 39 -13.46 -18.72 -20.56
N GLN A 40 -12.36 -18.52 -19.86
CA GLN A 40 -12.23 -18.56 -18.42
C GLN A 40 -11.82 -17.17 -17.91
N VAL A 41 -12.20 -16.85 -16.67
CA VAL A 41 -11.87 -15.57 -16.03
C VAL A 41 -11.24 -15.79 -14.65
N GLN A 42 -10.12 -15.14 -14.39
CA GLN A 42 -9.54 -14.99 -13.07
C GLN A 42 -9.73 -13.54 -12.62
N LYS A 43 -10.30 -13.32 -11.44
CA LYS A 43 -10.57 -11.97 -10.91
C LYS A 43 -9.64 -11.64 -9.76
N SER A 44 -9.11 -10.43 -9.74
CA SER A 44 -8.24 -9.92 -8.69
C SER A 44 -8.41 -8.40 -8.57
N GLY A 45 -7.66 -7.77 -7.66
CA GLY A 45 -7.80 -6.35 -7.32
C GLY A 45 -8.37 -6.12 -5.92
N TYR A 46 -8.36 -4.86 -5.47
CA TYR A 46 -8.76 -4.52 -4.10
C TYR A 46 -10.24 -4.74 -3.80
N ALA A 47 -11.11 -4.64 -4.81
CA ALA A 47 -12.53 -4.91 -4.65
C ALA A 47 -12.86 -6.42 -4.56
N VAL A 48 -11.92 -7.29 -4.94
CA VAL A 48 -12.11 -8.75 -4.90
C VAL A 48 -11.70 -9.28 -3.51
N PRO A 49 -12.58 -10.03 -2.81
CA PRO A 49 -12.26 -10.65 -1.52
C PRO A 49 -10.98 -11.47 -1.59
N TRP A 50 -10.16 -11.40 -0.53
CA TRP A 50 -8.82 -11.99 -0.50
C TRP A 50 -8.83 -13.48 -0.83
N GLU A 51 -9.82 -14.20 -0.33
CA GLU A 51 -10.00 -15.65 -0.47
C GLU A 51 -10.38 -16.06 -1.89
N GLN A 52 -11.01 -15.15 -2.65
CA GLN A 52 -11.44 -15.38 -4.03
C GLN A 52 -10.34 -15.07 -5.05
N ARG A 53 -9.22 -14.49 -4.62
CA ARG A 53 -8.11 -14.15 -5.52
C ARG A 53 -7.38 -15.43 -5.95
N PRO A 54 -7.01 -15.53 -7.25
CA PRO A 54 -6.28 -16.68 -7.79
C PRO A 54 -4.90 -16.85 -7.16
N VAL A 55 -4.27 -15.74 -6.78
CA VAL A 55 -3.04 -15.70 -5.99
C VAL A 55 -3.30 -14.78 -4.81
N GLN A 56 -3.21 -15.33 -3.60
CA GLN A 56 -3.41 -14.61 -2.34
C GLN A 56 -2.17 -13.77 -2.02
N TYR A 57 -2.05 -12.65 -2.71
CA TYR A 57 -0.92 -11.74 -2.58
C TYR A 57 -1.35 -10.27 -2.61
N ILE A 58 -0.51 -9.40 -2.02
CA ILE A 58 -0.79 -7.97 -1.85
C ILE A 58 -1.07 -7.33 -3.21
N THR A 59 -0.21 -7.62 -4.19
CA THR A 59 -0.43 -7.22 -5.58
C THR A 59 -1.25 -8.27 -6.32
N PRO A 60 -2.21 -7.85 -7.16
CA PRO A 60 -2.90 -8.77 -8.05
C PRO A 60 -1.93 -9.55 -8.93
N ALA A 61 -2.02 -10.87 -8.90
CA ALA A 61 -1.23 -11.77 -9.71
C ALA A 61 -2.09 -12.93 -10.20
N PHE A 62 -1.80 -13.40 -11.41
CA PHE A 62 -2.51 -14.50 -12.06
C PHE A 62 -1.57 -15.64 -12.37
N LEU A 63 -2.09 -16.86 -12.30
CA LEU A 63 -1.40 -18.04 -12.79
C LEU A 63 -1.68 -18.17 -14.29
N LEU A 64 -0.63 -18.11 -15.10
CA LEU A 64 -0.74 -18.34 -16.54
C LEU A 64 -0.93 -19.83 -16.82
N PRO A 65 -1.86 -20.21 -17.71
CA PRO A 65 -2.01 -21.59 -18.15
C PRO A 65 -0.75 -22.06 -18.88
N HIS A 66 -0.43 -23.35 -18.77
CA HIS A 66 0.72 -23.98 -19.46
C HIS A 66 0.42 -24.18 -20.94
N ARG A 67 0.44 -23.08 -21.73
CA ARG A 67 0.22 -23.10 -23.19
C ARG A 67 1.36 -22.40 -23.91
N LYS A 68 1.81 -22.97 -25.04
CA LYS A 68 2.91 -22.44 -25.86
C LYS A 68 2.59 -21.08 -26.50
N ALA A 69 1.33 -20.86 -26.88
CA ALA A 69 0.83 -19.59 -27.40
C ALA A 69 -0.67 -19.51 -27.15
N GLY A 70 -1.18 -18.31 -26.88
CA GLY A 70 -2.60 -18.08 -26.62
C GLY A 70 -2.92 -16.58 -26.64
N LEU A 71 -4.17 -16.27 -26.97
CA LEU A 71 -4.70 -14.92 -26.85
C LEU A 71 -5.24 -14.72 -25.43
N TYR A 72 -4.80 -13.64 -24.80
CA TYR A 72 -5.19 -13.28 -23.44
C TYR A 72 -5.75 -11.87 -23.43
N TYR A 73 -6.82 -11.66 -22.68
CA TYR A 73 -7.37 -10.33 -22.47
C TYR A 73 -7.25 -9.95 -21.00
N LEU A 74 -7.03 -8.66 -20.77
CA LEU A 74 -6.89 -8.09 -19.45
C LEU A 74 -7.83 -6.90 -19.36
N ARG A 75 -8.74 -6.94 -18.39
CA ARG A 75 -9.62 -5.82 -18.07
C ARG A 75 -9.17 -5.24 -16.73
N MET A 76 -8.97 -3.94 -16.67
CA MET A 76 -8.55 -3.27 -15.45
C MET A 76 -9.26 -1.94 -15.26
N ASN A 77 -9.45 -1.55 -14.00
CA ASN A 77 -9.72 -0.18 -13.62
C ASN A 77 -8.62 0.29 -12.69
N ASN A 78 -7.87 1.26 -13.18
CA ASN A 78 -6.80 1.90 -12.45
C ASN A 78 -6.98 3.41 -12.61
N LYS A 79 -6.96 4.13 -11.49
CA LYS A 79 -6.95 5.59 -11.49
C LYS A 79 -5.56 6.15 -11.81
N SER A 80 -4.53 5.29 -11.88
CA SER A 80 -3.16 5.66 -12.26
C SER A 80 -2.87 5.42 -13.74
N ILE A 81 -2.16 6.38 -14.36
CA ILE A 81 -1.90 6.46 -15.82
C ILE A 81 -0.83 5.46 -16.28
N SER A 82 0.07 5.02 -15.40
CA SER A 82 1.12 4.07 -15.74
C SER A 82 0.83 2.68 -15.15
N PHE A 83 0.73 1.69 -16.03
CA PHE A 83 0.82 0.29 -15.63
C PHE A 83 1.77 -0.42 -16.59
N SER A 84 2.64 -1.26 -16.05
CA SER A 84 3.46 -2.17 -16.82
C SER A 84 3.15 -3.58 -16.34
N LEU A 85 3.13 -4.54 -17.25
CA LEU A 85 2.86 -5.93 -16.97
C LEU A 85 4.14 -6.72 -17.11
N ILE A 86 4.40 -7.59 -16.15
CA ILE A 86 5.53 -8.50 -16.19
C ILE A 86 5.03 -9.93 -16.11
N ILE A 87 5.65 -10.78 -16.91
CA ILE A 87 5.52 -12.23 -16.80
C ILE A 87 6.77 -12.74 -16.10
N THR A 88 6.59 -13.39 -14.96
CA THR A 88 7.69 -13.91 -14.16
C THR A 88 7.52 -15.40 -13.93
N THR A 89 8.63 -16.14 -13.78
CA THR A 89 8.58 -17.51 -13.28
C THR A 89 8.20 -17.50 -11.80
N GLY A 90 7.67 -18.60 -11.25
CA GLY A 90 7.36 -18.69 -9.83
C GLY A 90 8.57 -18.37 -8.93
N ARG A 91 9.77 -18.80 -9.33
CA ARG A 91 11.01 -18.43 -8.63
C ARG A 91 11.29 -16.92 -8.73
N GLY A 92 11.16 -16.32 -9.91
CA GLY A 92 11.34 -14.88 -10.09
C GLY A 92 10.34 -14.06 -9.27
N PHE A 93 9.08 -14.47 -9.26
CA PHE A 93 8.03 -13.86 -8.45
C PHE A 93 8.38 -13.90 -6.96
N VAL A 94 8.77 -15.06 -6.43
CA VAL A 94 9.15 -15.19 -5.02
C VAL A 94 10.37 -14.32 -4.69
N TRP A 95 11.44 -14.36 -5.49
CA TRP A 95 12.65 -13.58 -5.24
C TRP A 95 12.41 -12.08 -5.29
N HIS A 96 11.66 -11.60 -6.30
CA HIS A 96 11.31 -10.18 -6.42
C HIS A 96 10.57 -9.70 -5.17
N ASN A 97 9.57 -10.47 -4.72
CA ASN A 97 8.77 -10.13 -3.55
C ASN A 97 9.56 -10.23 -2.24
N LEU A 98 10.44 -11.22 -2.12
CA LEU A 98 11.29 -11.39 -0.93
C LEU A 98 12.24 -10.20 -0.75
N ASN A 99 12.84 -9.73 -1.84
CA ASN A 99 13.66 -8.51 -1.83
C ASN A 99 12.84 -7.28 -1.43
N ARG A 100 11.61 -7.15 -1.96
CA ARG A 100 10.70 -6.04 -1.61
C ARG A 100 10.30 -6.08 -0.12
N PHE A 101 10.01 -7.26 0.42
CA PHE A 101 9.72 -7.43 1.85
C PHE A 101 10.92 -7.10 2.74
N LEU A 102 12.13 -7.54 2.37
CA LEU A 102 13.35 -7.23 3.11
C LEU A 102 13.63 -5.72 3.11
N PHE A 103 13.51 -5.08 1.94
CA PHE A 103 13.69 -3.64 1.82
C PHE A 103 12.65 -2.87 2.65
N PHE A 104 11.38 -3.22 2.54
CA PHE A 104 10.32 -2.59 3.32
C PHE A 104 10.49 -2.83 4.83
N GLY A 105 10.92 -4.02 5.24
CA GLY A 105 11.24 -4.35 6.63
C GLY A 105 12.40 -3.50 7.17
N PHE A 106 13.47 -3.34 6.40
CA PHE A 106 14.59 -2.48 6.75
C PHE A 106 14.16 -1.01 6.92
N VAL A 107 13.43 -0.46 5.95
CA VAL A 107 12.90 0.91 6.01
C VAL A 107 11.96 1.07 7.22
N SER A 108 11.10 0.08 7.48
CA SER A 108 10.22 0.09 8.65
C SER A 108 11.00 0.09 9.97
N GLY A 109 12.12 -0.64 10.04
CA GLY A 109 13.03 -0.61 11.18
C GLY A 109 13.63 0.77 11.42
N LEU A 110 14.02 1.49 10.36
CA LEU A 110 14.49 2.87 10.47
C LEU A 110 13.39 3.81 10.99
N PHE A 111 12.16 3.69 10.49
CA PHE A 111 11.03 4.46 11.03
C PHE A 111 10.78 4.16 12.50
N LEU A 112 10.80 2.88 12.89
CA LEU A 112 10.63 2.48 14.29
C LEU A 112 11.73 3.09 15.18
N PHE A 113 12.99 3.06 14.74
CA PHE A 113 14.09 3.69 15.45
C PHE A 113 13.85 5.20 15.62
N VAL A 114 13.45 5.90 14.56
CA VAL A 114 13.14 7.33 14.61
C VAL A 114 11.99 7.63 15.59
N ILE A 115 10.91 6.83 15.54
CA ILE A 115 9.75 6.99 16.42
C ILE A 115 10.16 6.78 17.88
N VAL A 116 10.85 5.68 18.21
CA VAL A 116 11.25 5.35 19.58
C VAL A 116 12.20 6.41 20.15
N ASN A 117 13.19 6.86 19.38
CA ASN A 117 14.10 7.92 19.83
C ASN A 117 13.38 9.24 20.09
N ASN A 118 12.43 9.63 19.22
CA ASN A 118 11.70 10.87 19.42
C ASN A 118 10.68 10.77 20.56
N LEU A 119 10.12 9.59 20.83
CA LEU A 119 9.32 9.36 22.04
C LEU A 119 10.18 9.48 23.31
N TYR A 120 11.40 8.93 23.29
CA TYR A 120 12.35 9.11 24.40
C TYR A 120 12.69 10.59 24.62
N PHE A 121 13.02 11.34 23.55
CA PHE A 121 13.27 12.78 23.67
C PHE A 121 12.04 13.58 24.09
N ALA A 122 10.83 13.17 23.67
CA ALA A 122 9.60 13.81 24.12
C ALA A 122 9.35 13.62 25.63
N TYR A 123 9.81 12.50 26.19
CA TYR A 123 9.77 12.26 27.63
C TYR A 123 10.88 13.02 28.37
N ALA A 124 12.10 13.07 27.81
CA ALA A 124 13.26 13.67 28.45
C ALA A 124 13.31 15.21 28.34
N LEU A 125 12.77 15.79 27.27
CA LEU A 125 12.81 17.23 27.00
C LEU A 125 11.40 17.83 27.13
N PRO A 126 11.25 19.03 27.74
CA PRO A 126 9.96 19.69 27.92
C PRO A 126 9.31 20.18 26.61
N SER A 127 9.98 19.99 25.46
CA SER A 127 9.47 20.42 24.16
C SER A 127 8.53 19.37 23.54
N ARG A 128 7.30 19.79 23.24
CA ARG A 128 6.30 18.94 22.54
C ARG A 128 6.66 18.63 21.08
N THR A 129 7.68 19.27 20.51
CA THR A 129 8.07 19.10 19.11
C THR A 129 8.46 17.65 18.79
N HIS A 130 9.15 16.96 19.70
CA HIS A 130 9.55 15.56 19.49
C HIS A 130 8.36 14.60 19.47
N LEU A 131 7.33 14.87 20.28
CA LEU A 131 6.10 14.07 20.26
C LEU A 131 5.37 14.23 18.93
N ILE A 132 5.22 15.48 18.46
CA ILE A 132 4.59 15.78 17.17
C ILE A 132 5.38 15.13 16.02
N TYR A 133 6.71 15.15 16.08
CA TYR A 133 7.54 14.49 15.08
C TYR A 133 7.36 12.97 15.09
N SER A 134 7.20 12.35 16.27
CA SER A 134 6.90 10.92 16.38
C SER A 134 5.58 10.58 15.68
N PHE A 135 4.53 11.38 15.89
CA PHE A 135 3.26 11.22 15.18
C PHE A 135 3.38 11.43 13.67
N LEU A 136 4.18 12.40 13.22
CA LEU A 136 4.48 12.60 11.81
C LEU A 136 5.22 11.39 11.20
N ALA A 137 6.19 10.84 11.92
CA ALA A 137 6.92 9.66 11.47
C ALA A 137 6.01 8.44 11.37
N VAL A 138 5.09 8.25 12.34
CA VAL A 138 4.06 7.19 12.28
C VAL A 138 3.13 7.39 11.09
N SER A 139 2.62 8.60 10.87
CA SER A 139 1.69 8.86 9.77
C SER A 139 2.35 8.67 8.40
N TYR A 140 3.61 9.08 8.26
CA TYR A 140 4.39 8.83 7.05
C TYR A 140 4.66 7.33 6.83
N TRP A 141 5.01 6.59 7.88
CA TRP A 141 5.20 5.14 7.78
C TRP A 141 3.91 4.42 7.40
N LEU A 142 2.77 4.79 8.00
CA LEU A 142 1.46 4.26 7.63
C LEU A 142 1.10 4.59 6.17
N PHE A 143 1.41 5.79 5.72
CA PHE A 143 1.24 6.19 4.31
C PHE A 143 2.08 5.31 3.39
N ALA A 144 3.37 5.13 3.68
CA ALA A 144 4.24 4.25 2.91
C ALA A 144 3.74 2.79 2.91
N ALA A 145 3.32 2.28 4.06
CA ALA A 145 2.74 0.93 4.18
C ALA A 145 1.45 0.78 3.37
N SER A 146 0.63 1.83 3.30
CA SER A 146 -0.63 1.82 2.56
C SER A 146 -0.41 1.91 1.05
N TYR A 147 0.55 2.74 0.64
CA TYR A 147 0.98 2.86 -0.75
C TYR A 147 1.53 1.54 -1.28
N GLU A 148 2.33 0.85 -0.47
CA GLU A 148 2.87 -0.48 -0.77
C GLU A 148 1.86 -1.63 -0.56
N GLY A 149 0.61 -1.32 -0.18
CA GLY A 149 -0.48 -2.29 -0.02
C GLY A 149 -0.38 -3.16 1.24
N TYR A 150 0.63 -2.99 2.08
CA TYR A 150 0.77 -3.73 3.34
C TYR A 150 -0.37 -3.46 4.32
N TRP A 151 -0.87 -2.22 4.34
CA TRP A 151 -2.00 -1.87 5.21
C TRP A 151 -3.25 -2.70 4.89
N PHE A 152 -3.46 -3.05 3.61
CA PHE A 152 -4.56 -3.91 3.18
C PHE A 152 -4.54 -5.27 3.91
N LEU A 153 -3.38 -5.84 4.21
CA LEU A 153 -3.28 -7.13 4.92
C LEU A 153 -3.84 -7.07 6.34
N VAL A 154 -3.76 -5.92 7.00
CA VAL A 154 -4.27 -5.71 8.36
C VAL A 154 -5.78 -5.58 8.34
N VAL A 155 -6.30 -4.79 7.42
CA VAL A 155 -7.72 -4.44 7.31
C VAL A 155 -8.54 -5.42 6.46
N ARG A 156 -7.92 -6.44 5.86
CA ARG A 156 -8.59 -7.40 4.96
C ARG A 156 -9.79 -8.10 5.60
N HIS A 157 -9.77 -8.28 6.92
CA HIS A 157 -10.84 -8.94 7.67
C HIS A 157 -12.08 -8.04 7.87
N TRP A 158 -11.97 -6.76 7.55
CA TRP A 158 -13.06 -5.79 7.63
C TRP A 158 -13.64 -5.59 6.23
N ASP A 159 -14.59 -6.44 5.85
CA ASP A 159 -15.11 -6.53 4.48
C ASP A 159 -15.53 -5.19 3.85
N TRP A 160 -16.10 -4.29 4.64
CA TRP A 160 -16.48 -2.96 4.16
C TRP A 160 -15.25 -2.10 3.85
N TYR A 161 -14.27 -2.06 4.77
CA TYR A 161 -13.06 -1.26 4.61
C TYR A 161 -12.15 -1.84 3.53
N ALA A 162 -12.01 -3.16 3.47
CA ALA A 162 -11.24 -3.85 2.44
C ALA A 162 -11.75 -3.53 1.03
N ARG A 163 -13.08 -3.51 0.83
CA ARG A 163 -13.70 -3.13 -0.45
C ARG A 163 -13.49 -1.67 -0.84
N HIS A 164 -13.41 -0.77 0.14
CA HIS A 164 -13.20 0.67 -0.09
C HIS A 164 -11.76 1.12 0.21
N TYR A 165 -10.81 0.18 0.25
CA TYR A 165 -9.43 0.46 0.63
C TYR A 165 -8.78 1.49 -0.29
N SER A 166 -8.99 1.35 -1.61
CA SER A 166 -8.42 2.21 -2.64
C SER A 166 -8.89 3.66 -2.57
N ASP A 167 -10.09 3.88 -2.02
CA ASP A 167 -10.76 5.18 -2.01
C ASP A 167 -10.69 5.82 -0.64
N ILE A 168 -11.24 5.15 0.38
CA ILE A 168 -11.35 5.70 1.74
C ILE A 168 -10.08 5.42 2.53
N GLY A 169 -9.59 4.18 2.48
CA GLY A 169 -8.46 3.77 3.32
C GLY A 169 -7.19 4.57 3.01
N TYR A 170 -6.86 4.65 1.73
CA TYR A 170 -5.72 5.44 1.26
C TYR A 170 -5.91 6.95 1.49
N ALA A 171 -7.12 7.50 1.28
CA ALA A 171 -7.40 8.92 1.50
C ALA A 171 -7.27 9.32 2.98
N VAL A 172 -7.78 8.50 3.90
CA VAL A 172 -7.67 8.76 5.35
C VAL A 172 -6.21 8.80 5.80
N ILE A 173 -5.40 7.85 5.34
CA ILE A 173 -4.00 7.74 5.77
C ILE A 173 -3.13 8.83 5.14
N SER A 174 -3.33 9.13 3.86
CA SER A 174 -2.66 10.26 3.20
C SER A 174 -3.09 11.59 3.81
N GLY A 175 -4.37 11.77 4.16
CA GLY A 175 -4.88 12.92 4.88
C GLY A 175 -4.19 13.12 6.22
N LEU A 176 -4.01 12.05 7.01
CA LEU A 176 -3.28 12.11 8.29
C LEU A 176 -1.84 12.61 8.09
N MET A 177 -1.13 12.12 7.06
CA MET A 177 0.22 12.60 6.74
C MET A 177 0.22 14.09 6.33
N ILE A 178 -0.69 14.47 5.44
CA ILE A 178 -0.83 15.85 4.93
C ILE A 178 -1.13 16.83 6.06
N VAL A 179 -1.89 16.44 7.08
CA VAL A 179 -2.21 17.29 8.24
C VAL A 179 -1.07 17.33 9.24
N MET A 180 -0.37 16.23 9.49
CA MET A 180 0.73 16.20 10.46
C MET A 180 1.94 17.03 10.01
N MET A 181 2.22 17.08 8.71
CA MET A 181 3.36 17.83 8.16
C MET A 181 3.34 19.33 8.50
N PRO A 182 2.26 20.10 8.25
CA PRO A 182 2.20 21.52 8.63
C PRO A 182 2.16 21.73 10.14
N ILE A 183 1.52 20.82 10.91
CA ILE A 183 1.54 20.90 12.38
C ILE A 183 2.97 20.80 12.90
N TYR A 184 3.75 19.85 12.38
CA TYR A 184 5.16 19.73 12.70
C TYR A 184 5.96 20.97 12.27
N ALA A 185 5.79 21.44 11.03
CA ALA A 185 6.50 22.60 10.52
C ALA A 185 6.29 23.84 11.41
N VAL A 186 5.06 24.13 11.81
CA VAL A 186 4.76 25.26 12.72
C VAL A 186 5.33 25.03 14.12
N SER A 187 5.29 23.80 14.64
CA SER A 187 5.88 23.47 15.94
C SER A 187 7.40 23.61 15.95
N PHE A 188 8.07 23.27 14.83
CA PHE A 188 9.52 23.29 14.70
C PHE A 188 10.04 24.71 14.46
N PHE A 189 9.51 25.43 13.47
CA PHE A 189 9.99 26.76 13.08
C PHE A 189 9.54 27.89 14.02
N LYS A 190 8.48 27.67 14.82
CA LYS A 190 7.89 28.69 15.72
C LYS A 190 7.72 30.05 15.00
N PRO A 191 7.04 30.10 13.84
CA PRO A 191 6.91 31.33 13.07
C PRO A 191 6.23 32.45 13.89
N PRO A 192 6.55 33.73 13.62
CA PRO A 192 5.96 34.85 14.34
C PRO A 192 4.43 34.85 14.21
N LYS A 193 3.74 35.33 15.25
CA LYS A 193 2.28 35.20 15.45
C LYS A 193 1.41 35.74 14.30
N ASN A 194 1.93 36.67 13.50
CA ASN A 194 1.22 37.31 12.37
C ASN A 194 1.51 36.67 10.99
N SER A 195 2.35 35.64 10.93
CA SER A 195 2.72 34.97 9.68
C SER A 195 1.55 34.17 9.08
N VAL A 196 1.53 34.07 7.74
CA VAL A 196 0.57 33.24 6.97
C VAL A 196 0.55 31.79 7.48
N TRP A 197 1.70 31.26 7.91
CA TRP A 197 1.83 29.93 8.50
C TRP A 197 1.02 29.73 9.78
N HIS A 198 0.88 30.78 10.59
CA HIS A 198 0.08 30.72 11.81
C HIS A 198 -1.43 30.70 11.50
N ARG A 199 -1.86 31.35 10.41
CA ARG A 199 -3.25 31.33 9.92
C ARG A 199 -3.60 29.98 9.29
N LEU A 200 -2.68 29.41 8.50
CA LEU A 200 -2.83 28.06 7.95
C LEU A 200 -3.01 27.01 9.05
N ARG A 201 -2.25 27.09 10.15
CA ARG A 201 -2.44 26.19 11.31
C ARG A 201 -3.85 26.23 11.87
N TYR A 202 -4.43 27.43 12.04
CA TYR A 202 -5.81 27.56 12.53
C TYR A 202 -6.83 27.07 11.52
N PHE A 203 -6.62 27.33 10.23
CA PHE A 203 -7.48 26.82 9.17
C PHE A 203 -7.57 25.29 9.19
N PHE A 204 -6.43 24.60 9.27
CA PHE A 204 -6.42 23.13 9.39
C PHE A 204 -7.00 22.64 10.72
N LEU A 205 -6.77 23.32 11.85
CA LEU A 205 -7.37 22.92 13.13
C LEU A 205 -8.89 23.11 13.17
N LEU A 206 -9.44 24.12 12.48
CA LEU A 206 -10.88 24.38 12.42
C LEU A 206 -11.61 23.43 11.46
N PHE A 207 -10.98 23.06 10.34
CA PHE A 207 -11.61 22.19 9.33
C PHE A 207 -11.83 20.74 9.80
N PHE A 208 -11.09 20.30 10.83
CA PHE A 208 -11.21 18.95 11.42
C PHE A 208 -11.99 18.92 12.75
N HIS A 209 -12.55 20.04 13.20
CA HIS A 209 -13.31 20.13 14.46
C HIS A 209 -14.82 20.37 14.28
N HIS A 210 -15.31 20.32 13.04
CA HIS A 210 -16.73 20.30 12.67
C HIS A 210 -17.05 19.02 11.91
#